data_AF-A0A368TW06-F1
#
_entry.id   AF-A0A368TW06-F1
#
_cell.length_a   1.000
_cell.length_b   1.000
_cell.length_c   1.000
_cell.angle_alpha   90.00
_cell.angle_beta   90.00
_cell.angle_gamma   90.00
#
_symmetry.space_group_name_H-M   'P 1'
#
loop_
_entity.id
_entity.type
_entity.pdbx_description
1 polymer ?
#
loop_
_entity_poly.entity_id
_entity_poly.type
_entity_poly.pdbx_seq_one_letter_code
_entity_poly.pdbx_strand_id
1 'polypeptide(L)'
;MTTETLEYQSGFRNHFSTEALPGALPIGQNSPQRCAYGLYAEQYTGSAFTAPRHQNLRSWLYRIRPSVVQSAYRPFAVEGVATSPLAKPAADPNQMRWDPLPIPAEPTDFVDGLLTVAVNGDAGAQSGCGVHVYAFNRDMTERFFYNADGELLIVPQLGTLRLRTELGELQVKGGEIAVIPRGIKFQVRLAEGSDAARGYICENYGSPLELPGLGPIGANGLANPRDFQSPVASYEDLTGEYELVAKFSGRFWVTRLDHSPLDVVAWHGNYAPYKYDLAHFNTINTVSFDHPDPSIFTVLTSASDTPGMANLDFVIFPPRWMVAENTFRPPYFHRNLMSEFMGLIHGEYDAKAEGFLPGGASLHNCMSPHGPDADTFEKASNAELTPQRLDATLAFMFESRYVYHPTEAALDAEIRQRDYVDVWSTLRSHFDPEQP
;
A
#
# COMPACT_ATOMS: atom_id res chain seq x y z
N MET A 1 0.20 -18.92 -26.85
CA MET A 1 -0.97 -18.36 -26.16
C MET A 1 -0.69 -16.89 -26.02
N THR A 2 -1.54 -16.03 -26.56
CA THR A 2 -1.36 -14.57 -26.50
C THR A 2 -1.59 -14.13 -25.06
N THR A 3 -0.55 -13.61 -24.40
CA THR A 3 -0.69 -12.84 -23.16
C THR A 3 -1.70 -11.73 -23.42
N GLU A 4 -2.86 -11.80 -22.79
CA GLU A 4 -3.92 -10.83 -22.95
C GLU A 4 -3.49 -9.51 -22.30
N THR A 5 -3.21 -8.49 -23.11
CA THR A 5 -2.79 -7.18 -22.60
C THR A 5 -3.98 -6.48 -21.95
N LEU A 6 -3.92 -6.24 -20.64
CA LEU A 6 -4.95 -5.49 -19.93
C LEU A 6 -4.92 -4.00 -20.33
N GLU A 7 -6.11 -3.42 -20.54
CA GLU A 7 -6.30 -2.00 -20.81
C GLU A 7 -6.67 -1.23 -19.54
N TYR A 8 -6.28 0.05 -19.49
CA TYR A 8 -6.50 0.91 -18.33
C TYR A 8 -6.96 2.32 -18.75
N GLN A 9 -7.70 2.98 -17.87
CA GLN A 9 -8.02 4.41 -17.94
C GLN A 9 -7.06 5.20 -17.05
N SER A 10 -6.49 6.29 -17.56
CA SER A 10 -5.53 7.12 -16.83
C SER A 10 -6.15 8.32 -16.13
N GLY A 11 -5.57 8.71 -15.00
CA GLY A 11 -5.91 9.92 -14.24
C GLY A 11 -6.44 9.64 -12.83
N PHE A 12 -5.66 10.02 -11.82
CA PHE A 12 -6.00 9.83 -10.42
C PHE A 12 -7.39 10.39 -10.07
N ARG A 13 -8.28 9.51 -9.57
CA ARG A 13 -9.67 9.83 -9.17
C ARG A 13 -10.50 10.59 -10.23
N ASN A 14 -10.23 10.38 -11.51
CA ASN A 14 -11.09 10.89 -12.58
C ASN A 14 -12.53 10.34 -12.43
N HIS A 15 -13.49 11.04 -13.04
CA HIS A 15 -14.81 10.46 -13.29
C HIS A 15 -14.76 9.59 -14.54
N PHE A 16 -14.41 8.33 -14.35
CA PHE A 16 -14.34 7.31 -15.39
C PHE A 16 -15.72 6.82 -15.80
N SER A 17 -15.79 6.28 -17.02
CA SER A 17 -16.96 5.60 -17.59
C SER A 17 -16.45 4.49 -18.50
N THR A 18 -16.78 3.24 -18.19
CA THR A 18 -16.34 2.07 -18.95
C THR A 18 -17.43 1.00 -18.98
N GLU A 19 -17.50 0.29 -20.10
CA GLU A 19 -18.47 -0.78 -20.33
C GLU A 19 -17.83 -1.92 -21.11
N ALA A 20 -18.03 -3.15 -20.66
CA ALA A 20 -17.58 -4.35 -21.36
C ALA A 20 -18.52 -4.72 -22.52
N LEU A 21 -19.77 -4.24 -22.48
CA LEU A 21 -20.76 -4.41 -23.54
C LEU A 21 -21.25 -3.03 -24.03
N PRO A 22 -21.33 -2.79 -25.35
CA PRO A 22 -21.72 -1.49 -25.89
C PRO A 22 -23.10 -1.01 -25.43
N GLY A 23 -23.20 0.19 -24.86
CA GLY A 23 -24.45 0.76 -24.37
C GLY A 23 -24.97 0.14 -23.07
N ALA A 24 -24.11 -0.53 -22.30
CA ALA A 24 -24.46 -1.02 -20.97
C ALA A 24 -24.61 0.13 -19.95
N LEU A 25 -23.86 1.23 -20.13
CA LEU A 25 -24.06 2.44 -19.33
C LEU A 25 -25.34 3.19 -19.74
N PRO A 26 -26.25 3.48 -18.80
CA PRO A 26 -27.38 4.36 -19.07
C PRO A 26 -26.92 5.78 -19.39
N ILE A 27 -27.55 6.40 -20.37
CA ILE A 27 -27.24 7.77 -20.81
C ILE A 27 -28.15 8.77 -20.10
N GLY A 28 -27.55 9.79 -19.48
CA GLY A 28 -28.28 10.93 -18.88
C GLY A 28 -28.90 10.67 -17.51
N GLN A 29 -28.77 9.47 -16.94
CA GLN A 29 -29.29 9.11 -15.61
C GLN A 29 -28.52 7.92 -15.02
N ASN A 30 -28.61 7.70 -13.70
CA ASN A 30 -27.94 6.56 -13.03
C ASN A 30 -28.87 5.37 -12.73
N SER A 31 -30.17 5.63 -12.57
CA SER A 31 -31.14 4.62 -12.10
C SER A 31 -32.34 4.52 -13.05
N PRO A 32 -32.15 3.95 -14.26
CA PRO A 32 -33.27 3.71 -15.18
C PRO A 32 -34.24 2.68 -14.60
N GLN A 33 -35.51 2.79 -14.97
CA GLN A 33 -36.51 1.78 -14.61
C GLN A 33 -36.14 0.39 -15.16
N ARG A 34 -35.45 0.36 -16.30
CA ARG A 34 -34.92 -0.84 -16.93
C ARG A 34 -33.50 -0.54 -17.40
N CYS A 35 -32.49 -1.09 -16.73
CA CYS A 35 -31.11 -0.98 -17.21
C CYS A 35 -30.96 -1.73 -18.54
N ALA A 36 -29.99 -1.30 -19.36
CA ALA A 36 -29.56 -2.07 -20.50
C ALA A 36 -29.16 -3.50 -20.07
N TYR A 37 -29.37 -4.47 -20.95
CA TYR A 37 -29.09 -5.90 -20.70
C TYR A 37 -29.79 -6.52 -19.49
N GLY A 38 -30.77 -5.83 -18.87
CA GLY A 38 -31.45 -6.32 -17.67
C GLY A 38 -30.58 -6.26 -16.40
N LEU A 39 -29.51 -5.45 -16.41
CA LEU A 39 -28.59 -5.28 -15.29
C LEU A 39 -29.27 -4.61 -14.08
N TYR A 40 -28.63 -4.75 -12.92
CA TYR A 40 -28.97 -4.02 -11.70
C TYR A 40 -28.05 -2.81 -11.54
N ALA A 41 -28.62 -1.64 -11.28
CA ALA A 41 -27.86 -0.47 -10.87
C ALA A 41 -27.58 -0.53 -9.36
N GLU A 42 -26.31 -0.45 -8.99
CA GLU A 42 -25.84 -0.46 -7.60
C GLU A 42 -24.90 0.73 -7.39
N GLN A 43 -25.12 1.52 -6.34
CA GLN A 43 -24.22 2.61 -5.99
C GLN A 43 -23.25 2.16 -4.91
N TYR A 44 -21.97 2.25 -5.21
CA TYR A 44 -20.87 2.06 -4.28
C TYR A 44 -20.36 3.42 -3.79
N THR A 45 -20.48 3.66 -2.49
CA THR A 45 -20.24 4.98 -1.89
C THR A 45 -19.03 4.93 -0.96
N GLY A 46 -17.96 5.64 -1.32
CA GLY A 46 -16.67 5.68 -0.61
C GLY A 46 -16.49 6.85 0.36
N SER A 47 -17.40 7.82 0.33
CA SER A 47 -17.41 8.98 1.23
C SER A 47 -18.83 9.31 1.69
N ALA A 48 -18.99 10.10 2.74
CA ALA A 48 -20.31 10.64 3.08
C ALA A 48 -20.98 11.35 1.88
N PHE A 49 -22.30 11.22 1.74
CA PHE A 49 -23.03 11.83 0.62
C PHE A 49 -22.84 13.36 0.53
N THR A 50 -22.68 14.02 1.67
CA THR A 50 -22.48 15.46 1.80
C THR A 50 -21.02 15.88 1.75
N ALA A 51 -20.08 14.96 1.50
CA ALA A 51 -18.68 15.31 1.31
C ALA A 51 -18.56 16.35 0.18
N PRO A 52 -17.71 17.38 0.35
CA PRO A 52 -17.50 18.37 -0.70
C PRO A 52 -17.00 17.66 -1.96
N ARG A 53 -17.35 18.20 -3.13
CA ARG A 53 -17.19 17.49 -4.42
C ARG A 53 -15.78 16.91 -4.66
N HIS A 54 -14.73 17.61 -4.22
CA HIS A 54 -13.33 17.17 -4.38
C HIS A 54 -12.94 16.00 -3.44
N GLN A 55 -13.72 15.74 -2.40
CA GLN A 55 -13.59 14.61 -1.47
C GLN A 55 -14.71 13.58 -1.64
N ASN A 56 -15.68 13.83 -2.51
CA ASN A 56 -16.83 12.95 -2.70
C ASN A 56 -16.45 11.78 -3.61
N LEU A 57 -16.48 10.56 -3.08
CA LEU A 57 -16.03 9.34 -3.74
C LEU A 57 -17.19 8.38 -3.91
N ARG A 58 -17.52 8.05 -5.16
CA ARG A 58 -18.58 7.09 -5.49
C ARG A 58 -18.46 6.52 -6.90
N SER A 59 -18.95 5.30 -7.06
CA SER A 59 -19.10 4.62 -8.35
C SER A 59 -20.49 4.00 -8.48
N TRP A 60 -21.04 4.04 -9.68
CA TRP A 60 -22.24 3.31 -10.06
C TRP A 60 -21.83 2.08 -10.84
N LEU A 61 -22.36 0.93 -10.44
CA LEU A 61 -22.08 -0.38 -10.98
C LEU A 61 -23.35 -0.89 -11.67
N TYR A 62 -23.21 -1.42 -12.88
CA TYR A 62 -24.29 -2.11 -13.60
C TYR A 62 -23.91 -3.58 -13.71
N ARG A 63 -24.51 -4.39 -12.85
CA ARG A 63 -24.09 -5.76 -12.56
C ARG A 63 -25.19 -6.78 -12.82
N ILE A 64 -24.81 -8.04 -13.02
CA ILE A 64 -25.74 -9.13 -13.38
C ILE A 64 -26.64 -9.49 -12.21
N ARG A 65 -26.08 -9.61 -11.00
CA ARG A 65 -26.81 -9.85 -9.74
C ARG A 65 -26.40 -8.80 -8.72
N PRO A 66 -27.33 -8.20 -7.95
CA PRO A 66 -26.97 -7.18 -6.97
C PRO A 66 -26.23 -7.80 -5.78
N SER A 67 -25.31 -7.07 -5.16
CA SER A 67 -24.44 -7.55 -4.06
C SER A 67 -25.18 -8.11 -2.85
N VAL A 68 -26.45 -7.72 -2.68
CA VAL A 68 -27.30 -8.19 -1.59
C VAL A 68 -27.72 -9.66 -1.73
N VAL A 69 -27.55 -10.27 -2.91
CA VAL A 69 -27.83 -11.69 -3.16
C VAL A 69 -26.68 -12.53 -2.63
N GLN A 70 -26.69 -12.79 -1.33
CA GLN A 70 -25.69 -13.61 -0.66
C GLN A 70 -26.26 -14.27 0.60
N SER A 71 -25.62 -15.35 1.07
CA SER A 71 -26.02 -16.03 2.31
C SER A 71 -25.62 -15.24 3.56
N ALA A 72 -26.11 -15.66 4.73
CA ALA A 72 -25.65 -15.10 6.00
C ALA A 72 -24.16 -15.39 6.22
N TYR A 73 -23.43 -14.40 6.76
CA TYR A 73 -22.05 -14.58 7.17
C TYR A 73 -21.94 -15.48 8.40
N ARG A 74 -20.92 -16.34 8.40
CA ARG A 74 -20.46 -17.11 9.57
C ARG A 74 -19.05 -16.68 9.95
N PRO A 75 -18.66 -16.78 11.24
CA PRO A 75 -17.29 -16.52 11.66
C PRO A 75 -16.29 -17.36 10.86
N PHE A 76 -15.18 -16.73 10.48
CA PHE A 76 -14.06 -17.36 9.79
C PHE A 76 -12.76 -16.94 10.49
N ALA A 77 -11.82 -17.86 10.65
CA ALA A 77 -10.54 -17.55 11.29
C ALA A 77 -9.47 -17.38 10.21
N VAL A 78 -8.75 -16.27 10.28
CA VAL A 78 -7.51 -16.05 9.54
C VAL A 78 -6.43 -15.81 10.58
N GLU A 79 -5.46 -16.72 10.64
CA GLU A 79 -4.35 -16.63 11.58
C GLU A 79 -3.36 -15.53 11.15
N GLY A 80 -2.58 -15.01 12.08
CA GLY A 80 -1.56 -13.98 11.79
C GLY A 80 -2.09 -12.57 11.50
N VAL A 81 -3.41 -12.37 11.37
CA VAL A 81 -4.00 -11.04 11.16
C VAL A 81 -4.48 -10.41 12.47
N ALA A 82 -4.10 -9.15 12.69
CA ALA A 82 -4.55 -8.33 13.80
C ALA A 82 -5.07 -6.98 13.29
N THR A 83 -5.81 -6.26 14.13
CA THR A 83 -6.38 -4.95 13.81
C THR A 83 -6.31 -4.06 15.04
N SER A 84 -6.06 -2.77 14.85
CA SER A 84 -5.98 -1.82 15.96
C SER A 84 -7.36 -1.52 16.54
N PRO A 85 -7.49 -1.34 17.87
CA PRO A 85 -6.45 -1.47 18.89
C PRO A 85 -6.16 -2.92 19.27
N LEU A 86 -4.89 -3.22 19.58
CA LEU A 86 -4.52 -4.51 20.19
C LEU A 86 -5.03 -4.58 21.64
N ALA A 87 -5.47 -5.76 22.08
CA ALA A 87 -5.89 -5.97 23.46
C ALA A 87 -4.77 -5.74 24.48
N LYS A 88 -3.52 -6.01 24.08
CA LYS A 88 -2.31 -5.79 24.87
C LYS A 88 -1.23 -5.20 23.94
N PRO A 89 -1.22 -3.87 23.73
CA PRO A 89 -0.23 -3.25 22.88
C PRO A 89 1.17 -3.41 23.48
N ALA A 90 2.14 -3.76 22.64
CA ALA A 90 3.55 -3.76 23.05
C ALA A 90 3.99 -2.33 23.39
N ALA A 91 4.73 -2.20 24.49
CA ALA A 91 5.32 -0.94 24.96
C ALA A 91 6.84 -0.90 24.74
N ASP A 92 7.33 -1.67 23.77
CA ASP A 92 8.76 -1.77 23.45
C ASP A 92 9.19 -0.57 22.57
N PRO A 93 10.03 0.36 23.08
CA PRO A 93 10.47 1.53 22.33
C PRO A 93 11.69 1.25 21.44
N ASN A 94 12.23 0.03 21.46
CA ASN A 94 13.42 -0.31 20.68
C ASN A 94 13.14 -0.24 19.18
N GLN A 95 14.16 0.15 18.42
CA GLN A 95 14.15 0.03 16.96
C GLN A 95 14.07 -1.46 16.60
N MET A 96 13.23 -1.81 15.62
CA MET A 96 13.04 -3.20 15.21
C MET A 96 13.33 -3.38 13.73
N ARG A 97 13.82 -4.56 13.36
CA ARG A 97 14.05 -4.96 11.98
C ARG A 97 13.68 -6.43 11.78
N TRP A 98 13.11 -6.73 10.61
CA TRP A 98 12.68 -8.05 10.21
C TRP A 98 13.26 -8.41 8.85
N ASP A 99 13.73 -9.64 8.72
CA ASP A 99 14.09 -10.29 7.47
C ASP A 99 12.85 -10.59 6.61
N PRO A 100 13.03 -10.89 5.31
CA PRO A 100 11.92 -11.21 4.42
C PRO A 100 11.11 -12.43 4.88
N LEU A 101 9.78 -12.31 4.87
CA LEU A 101 8.88 -13.45 5.14
C LEU A 101 9.15 -14.58 4.11
N PRO A 102 9.36 -15.84 4.54
CA PRO A 102 9.57 -16.94 3.60
C PRO A 102 8.30 -17.23 2.80
N ILE A 103 8.46 -17.71 1.57
CA ILE A 103 7.34 -18.25 0.79
C ILE A 103 6.89 -19.56 1.44
N PRO A 104 5.58 -19.75 1.68
CA PRO A 104 5.08 -20.99 2.28
C PRO A 104 5.36 -22.19 1.39
N ALA A 105 5.63 -23.34 2.01
CA ALA A 105 5.74 -24.62 1.31
C ALA A 105 4.37 -25.25 1.00
N GLU A 106 3.41 -25.07 1.92
CA GLU A 106 2.05 -25.58 1.78
C GLU A 106 1.19 -24.67 0.88
N PRO A 107 0.17 -25.20 0.19
CA PRO A 107 -0.74 -24.42 -0.64
C PRO A 107 -1.45 -23.32 0.18
N THR A 108 -1.07 -22.08 -0.06
CA THR A 108 -1.50 -20.91 0.70
C THR A 108 -1.88 -19.81 -0.29
N ASP A 109 -3.09 -19.27 -0.18
CA ASP A 109 -3.49 -18.13 -1.00
C ASP A 109 -3.22 -16.79 -0.29
N PHE A 110 -3.48 -15.67 -0.96
CA PHE A 110 -3.24 -14.32 -0.43
C PHE A 110 -3.82 -14.04 0.96
N VAL A 111 -5.04 -14.47 1.29
CA VAL A 111 -5.68 -14.15 2.58
C VAL A 111 -5.09 -14.99 3.70
N ASP A 112 -4.80 -16.27 3.43
CA ASP A 112 -4.19 -17.17 4.41
C ASP A 112 -2.70 -16.85 4.61
N GLY A 113 -2.06 -16.22 3.63
CA GLY A 113 -0.66 -15.81 3.66
C GLY A 113 -0.39 -14.46 4.32
N LEU A 114 -1.39 -13.83 4.95
CA LEU A 114 -1.25 -12.53 5.63
C LEU A 114 -0.61 -12.67 7.01
N LEU A 115 0.36 -11.80 7.31
CA LEU A 115 0.90 -11.60 8.65
C LEU A 115 0.89 -10.10 8.98
N THR A 116 0.23 -9.72 10.07
CA THR A 116 0.23 -8.35 10.56
C THR A 116 1.49 -8.09 11.36
N VAL A 117 2.33 -7.18 10.87
CA VAL A 117 3.59 -6.81 11.54
C VAL A 117 3.29 -5.86 12.69
N ALA A 118 2.59 -4.76 12.41
CA ALA A 118 2.24 -3.76 13.40
C ALA A 118 0.91 -3.07 13.05
N VAL A 119 0.26 -2.49 14.06
CA VAL A 119 -0.96 -1.69 13.89
C VAL A 119 -0.89 -0.42 14.71
N ASN A 120 -1.61 0.61 14.32
CA ASN A 120 -1.77 1.82 15.12
C ASN A 120 -3.19 2.42 14.98
N GLY A 121 -3.50 3.41 15.82
CA GLY A 121 -4.81 4.05 15.85
C GLY A 121 -5.92 3.11 16.29
N ASP A 122 -7.09 3.21 15.65
CA ASP A 122 -8.28 2.41 15.93
C ASP A 122 -9.13 2.30 14.66
N ALA A 123 -9.32 1.08 14.16
CA ALA A 123 -10.08 0.80 12.95
C ALA A 123 -11.56 1.16 13.10
N GLY A 124 -12.14 0.98 14.29
CA GLY A 124 -13.53 1.35 14.60
C GLY A 124 -13.72 2.87 14.68
N ALA A 125 -12.68 3.60 15.09
CA ALA A 125 -12.64 5.06 15.03
C ALA A 125 -12.25 5.59 13.63
N GLN A 126 -11.92 4.71 12.69
CA GLN A 126 -11.43 5.05 11.35
C GLN A 126 -10.21 5.98 11.39
N SER A 127 -9.20 5.59 12.17
CA SER A 127 -7.95 6.32 12.32
C SER A 127 -6.77 5.36 12.46
N GLY A 128 -5.61 5.75 11.95
CA GLY A 128 -4.42 4.91 11.89
C GLY A 128 -4.41 3.96 10.70
N CYS A 129 -3.61 2.91 10.82
CA CYS A 129 -3.44 1.86 9.84
C CYS A 129 -2.95 0.54 10.44
N GLY A 130 -3.11 -0.53 9.67
CA GLY A 130 -2.43 -1.81 9.87
C GLY A 130 -1.32 -1.98 8.83
N VAL A 131 -0.20 -2.58 9.22
CA VAL A 131 0.86 -2.96 8.30
C VAL A 131 0.95 -4.48 8.27
N HIS A 132 0.72 -5.04 7.10
CA HIS A 132 0.80 -6.47 6.85
C HIS A 132 1.91 -6.77 5.85
N VAL A 133 2.51 -7.94 6.00
CA VAL A 133 3.25 -8.60 4.92
C VAL A 133 2.42 -9.78 4.44
N TYR A 134 2.57 -10.14 3.18
CA TYR A 134 1.95 -11.35 2.62
C TYR A 134 2.98 -12.22 1.95
N ALA A 135 2.80 -13.54 2.01
CA ALA A 135 3.52 -14.51 1.18
C ALA A 135 2.58 -15.67 0.83
N PHE A 136 2.44 -15.98 -0.46
CA PHE A 136 1.51 -17.00 -0.92
C PHE A 136 2.00 -17.68 -2.21
N ASN A 137 1.49 -18.88 -2.48
CA ASN A 137 1.89 -19.73 -3.61
C ASN A 137 0.70 -20.35 -4.37
N ARG A 138 -0.54 -19.92 -4.05
CA ARG A 138 -1.78 -20.41 -4.66
C ARG A 138 -2.71 -19.26 -5.01
N ASP A 139 -3.35 -19.38 -6.16
CA ASP A 139 -4.40 -18.46 -6.60
C ASP A 139 -5.67 -18.55 -5.74
N MET A 140 -6.30 -17.40 -5.53
CA MET A 140 -7.72 -17.37 -5.16
C MET A 140 -8.57 -17.68 -6.40
N THR A 141 -9.16 -18.88 -6.45
CA THR A 141 -9.99 -19.33 -7.59
C THR A 141 -11.49 -19.28 -7.25
N GLU A 142 -11.90 -19.96 -6.19
CA GLU A 142 -13.28 -20.08 -5.73
C GLU A 142 -13.60 -19.16 -4.54
N ARG A 143 -12.63 -18.33 -4.15
CA ARG A 143 -12.68 -17.45 -2.99
C ARG A 143 -12.49 -15.99 -3.40
N PHE A 144 -13.27 -15.10 -2.82
CA PHE A 144 -13.19 -13.65 -3.00
C PHE A 144 -13.00 -13.00 -1.63
N PHE A 145 -12.44 -11.80 -1.60
CA PHE A 145 -12.20 -11.05 -0.39
C PHE A 145 -12.67 -9.61 -0.54
N TYR A 146 -13.21 -9.03 0.53
CA TYR A 146 -13.28 -7.58 0.69
C TYR A 146 -12.93 -7.18 2.11
N ASN A 147 -12.39 -5.98 2.25
CA ASN A 147 -12.07 -5.38 3.52
C ASN A 147 -13.00 -4.21 3.84
N ALA A 148 -13.80 -4.33 4.89
CA ALA A 148 -14.68 -3.27 5.37
C ALA A 148 -13.98 -2.30 6.33
N ASP A 149 -12.81 -2.65 6.85
CA ASP A 149 -12.12 -1.88 7.90
C ASP A 149 -11.23 -0.79 7.33
N GLY A 150 -10.69 -0.97 6.13
CA GLY A 150 -9.74 -0.03 5.53
C GLY A 150 -9.57 -0.17 4.03
N GLU A 151 -9.05 0.88 3.43
CA GLU A 151 -8.48 0.85 2.07
C GLU A 151 -7.14 0.12 2.12
N LEU A 152 -6.83 -0.67 1.09
CA LEU A 152 -5.60 -1.46 1.04
C LEU A 152 -4.63 -0.86 0.03
N LEU A 153 -3.49 -0.33 0.49
CA LEU A 153 -2.34 -0.03 -0.35
C LEU A 153 -1.43 -1.25 -0.41
N ILE A 154 -1.34 -1.89 -1.58
CA ILE A 154 -0.58 -3.11 -1.85
C ILE A 154 0.73 -2.74 -2.55
N VAL A 155 1.85 -3.21 -2.02
CA VAL A 155 3.21 -2.96 -2.53
C VAL A 155 3.89 -4.32 -2.80
N PRO A 156 3.81 -4.85 -4.04
CA PRO A 156 4.50 -6.09 -4.41
C PRO A 156 6.02 -5.97 -4.33
N GLN A 157 6.65 -7.05 -3.86
CA GLN A 157 8.11 -7.16 -3.76
C GLN A 157 8.62 -8.30 -4.65
N LEU A 158 8.01 -9.48 -4.54
CA LEU A 158 8.31 -10.67 -5.32
C LEU A 158 7.03 -11.18 -5.99
N GLY A 159 7.15 -11.64 -7.23
CA GLY A 159 6.02 -12.12 -8.02
C GLY A 159 5.16 -10.97 -8.57
N THR A 160 4.45 -11.25 -9.66
CA THR A 160 3.48 -10.31 -10.24
C THR A 160 2.08 -10.75 -9.86
N LEU A 161 1.28 -9.83 -9.34
CA LEU A 161 -0.11 -10.07 -8.96
C LEU A 161 -1.05 -9.80 -10.13
N ARG A 162 -2.12 -10.58 -10.25
CA ARG A 162 -3.33 -10.25 -11.00
C ARG A 162 -4.46 -10.04 -9.99
N LEU A 163 -4.84 -8.79 -9.78
CA LEU A 163 -5.92 -8.36 -8.90
C LEU A 163 -7.21 -8.27 -9.71
N ARG A 164 -8.10 -9.24 -9.55
CA ARG A 164 -9.41 -9.25 -10.21
C ARG A 164 -10.42 -8.57 -9.30
N THR A 165 -10.95 -7.42 -9.68
CA THR A 165 -11.83 -6.60 -8.82
C THR A 165 -13.22 -6.45 -9.44
N GLU A 166 -14.19 -5.99 -8.65
CA GLU A 166 -15.52 -5.65 -9.17
C GLU A 166 -15.49 -4.62 -10.32
N LEU A 167 -14.44 -3.80 -10.44
CA LEU A 167 -14.37 -2.75 -11.48
C LEU A 167 -13.45 -3.14 -12.64
N GLY A 168 -12.98 -4.39 -12.68
CA GLY A 168 -12.05 -4.92 -13.67
C GLY A 168 -10.73 -5.38 -13.07
N GLU A 169 -9.73 -5.60 -13.90
CA GLU A 169 -8.51 -6.30 -13.48
C GLU A 169 -7.27 -5.40 -13.53
N LEU A 170 -6.39 -5.55 -12.54
CA LEU A 170 -5.08 -4.90 -12.48
C LEU A 170 -3.98 -5.97 -12.43
N GLN A 171 -2.98 -5.86 -13.30
CA GLN A 171 -1.73 -6.61 -13.13
C GLN A 171 -0.70 -5.71 -12.45
N VAL A 172 -0.07 -6.15 -11.37
CA VAL A 172 0.79 -5.32 -10.51
C VAL A 172 2.08 -6.06 -10.19
N LYS A 173 3.22 -5.56 -10.68
CA LYS A 173 4.55 -6.14 -10.45
C LYS A 173 5.31 -5.38 -9.36
N GLY A 174 6.43 -5.94 -8.90
CA GLY A 174 7.39 -5.19 -8.07
C GLY A 174 7.85 -3.90 -8.75
N GLY A 175 7.85 -2.80 -8.00
CA GLY A 175 8.06 -1.44 -8.52
C GLY A 175 6.78 -0.69 -8.89
N GLU A 176 5.63 -1.38 -8.89
CA GLU A 176 4.31 -0.75 -8.96
C GLU A 176 3.63 -0.86 -7.59
N ILE A 177 2.61 -0.02 -7.37
CA ILE A 177 1.67 -0.15 -6.25
C ILE A 177 0.26 -0.33 -6.79
N ALA A 178 -0.64 -0.88 -5.97
CA ALA A 178 -2.06 -0.82 -6.22
C ALA A 178 -2.84 -0.45 -4.97
N VAL A 179 -3.97 0.21 -5.14
CA VAL A 179 -4.88 0.56 -4.07
C VAL A 179 -6.25 -0.06 -4.33
N ILE A 180 -6.74 -0.84 -3.37
CA ILE A 180 -8.08 -1.42 -3.38
C ILE A 180 -8.95 -0.64 -2.37
N PRO A 181 -9.99 0.06 -2.85
CA PRO A 181 -10.85 0.84 -1.97
C PRO A 181 -11.63 -0.04 -0.97
N ARG A 182 -11.84 0.47 0.24
CA ARG A 182 -12.55 -0.20 1.35
C ARG A 182 -13.93 -0.70 0.91
N GLY A 183 -14.11 -2.01 0.81
CA GLY A 183 -15.38 -2.65 0.50
C GLY A 183 -15.46 -3.28 -0.90
N ILE A 184 -14.51 -2.97 -1.80
CA ILE A 184 -14.43 -3.62 -3.11
C ILE A 184 -14.12 -5.10 -2.93
N LYS A 185 -14.89 -5.95 -3.58
CA LYS A 185 -14.61 -7.38 -3.68
C LYS A 185 -13.55 -7.64 -4.73
N PHE A 186 -12.60 -8.50 -4.40
CA PHE A 186 -11.54 -8.87 -5.31
C PHE A 186 -11.02 -10.30 -5.07
N GLN A 187 -10.32 -10.83 -6.06
CA GLN A 187 -9.46 -12.00 -5.96
C GLN A 187 -8.01 -11.59 -6.23
N VAL A 188 -7.08 -12.27 -5.57
CA VAL A 188 -5.65 -12.17 -5.87
C VAL A 188 -5.19 -13.47 -6.51
N ARG A 189 -4.56 -13.35 -7.68
CA ARG A 189 -3.92 -14.45 -8.40
C ARG A 189 -2.49 -14.10 -8.74
N LEU A 190 -1.70 -15.11 -9.05
CA LEU A 190 -0.39 -14.98 -9.66
C LEU A 190 -0.59 -14.69 -11.15
N ALA A 191 0.11 -13.67 -11.66
CA ALA A 191 0.16 -13.45 -13.11
C ALA A 191 1.05 -14.51 -13.78
N GLU A 192 0.89 -14.68 -15.09
CA GLU A 192 1.70 -15.62 -15.88
C GLU A 192 3.20 -15.39 -15.64
N GLY A 193 3.93 -16.48 -15.34
CA GLY A 193 5.35 -16.44 -15.02
C GLY A 193 5.70 -16.19 -13.54
N SER A 194 4.71 -16.18 -12.64
CA SER A 194 4.93 -16.13 -11.19
C SER A 194 4.40 -17.40 -10.51
N ASP A 195 5.24 -18.08 -9.73
CA ASP A 195 4.86 -19.29 -8.97
C ASP A 195 4.52 -18.98 -7.50
N ALA A 196 4.94 -17.82 -7.01
CA ALA A 196 4.66 -17.32 -5.68
C ALA A 196 4.75 -15.79 -5.68
N ALA A 197 4.18 -15.16 -4.66
CA ALA A 197 4.30 -13.73 -4.46
C ALA A 197 4.48 -13.36 -2.98
N ARG A 198 5.18 -12.25 -2.77
CA ARG A 198 5.40 -11.63 -1.47
C ARG A 198 5.41 -10.11 -1.58
N GLY A 199 4.94 -9.43 -0.55
CA GLY A 199 5.00 -7.97 -0.48
C GLY A 199 4.39 -7.43 0.79
N TYR A 200 4.00 -6.16 0.74
CA TYR A 200 3.51 -5.40 1.88
C TYR A 200 2.12 -4.88 1.59
N ILE A 201 1.37 -4.62 2.66
CA ILE A 201 0.07 -3.97 2.62
C ILE A 201 0.05 -2.93 3.74
N CYS A 202 -0.32 -1.70 3.42
CA CYS A 202 -0.81 -0.76 4.41
C CYS A 202 -2.34 -0.72 4.33
N GLU A 203 -2.99 -1.20 5.38
CA GLU A 203 -4.44 -1.11 5.58
C GLU A 203 -4.75 0.25 6.22
N ASN A 204 -5.19 1.21 5.41
CA ASN A 204 -5.53 2.56 5.85
C ASN A 204 -6.95 2.60 6.44
N TYR A 205 -7.07 2.85 7.75
CA TYR A 205 -8.37 3.00 8.42
C TYR A 205 -8.97 4.40 8.24
N GLY A 206 -8.14 5.38 7.93
CA GLY A 206 -8.50 6.80 7.89
C GLY A 206 -9.12 7.27 6.58
N SER A 207 -8.89 8.55 6.28
CA SER A 207 -9.32 9.18 5.03
C SER A 207 -8.69 8.45 3.83
N PRO A 208 -9.42 8.20 2.72
CA PRO A 208 -8.86 7.54 1.54
C PRO A 208 -7.63 8.27 0.98
N LEU A 209 -6.61 7.51 0.57
CA LEU A 209 -5.32 8.02 0.08
C LEU A 209 -5.47 8.99 -1.09
N GLU A 210 -4.85 10.16 -1.00
CA GLU A 210 -4.86 11.23 -1.99
C GLU A 210 -3.44 11.67 -2.38
N LEU A 211 -3.32 12.47 -3.44
CA LEU A 211 -2.06 13.09 -3.81
C LEU A 211 -1.72 14.22 -2.82
N PRO A 212 -0.45 14.37 -2.42
CA PRO A 212 -0.07 15.42 -1.47
C PRO A 212 -0.25 16.82 -2.06
N GLY A 213 -0.48 17.80 -1.19
CA GLY A 213 -0.37 19.20 -1.58
C GLY A 213 1.07 19.52 -2.00
N LEU A 214 1.25 20.03 -3.23
CA LEU A 214 2.59 20.24 -3.81
C LEU A 214 3.31 21.49 -3.28
N GLY A 215 2.60 22.41 -2.63
CA GLY A 215 3.20 23.64 -2.09
C GLY A 215 4.06 24.37 -3.15
N PRO A 216 5.30 24.77 -2.83
CA PRO A 216 6.20 25.43 -3.76
C PRO A 216 6.64 24.62 -4.99
N ILE A 217 6.45 23.29 -5.01
CA ILE A 217 6.70 22.49 -6.22
C ILE A 217 5.77 22.93 -7.36
N GLY A 218 4.56 23.43 -7.00
CA GLY A 218 3.64 24.06 -7.94
C GLY A 218 2.57 23.10 -8.43
N ALA A 219 2.42 22.99 -9.76
CA ALA A 219 1.30 22.27 -10.38
C ALA A 219 1.68 20.91 -10.98
N ASN A 220 2.97 20.53 -10.96
CA ASN A 220 3.48 19.29 -11.54
C ASN A 220 4.70 18.82 -10.75
N GLY A 221 4.88 17.51 -10.60
CA GLY A 221 5.95 16.95 -9.75
C GLY A 221 5.46 15.75 -8.95
N LEU A 222 6.39 15.00 -8.37
CA LEU A 222 6.10 13.80 -7.58
C LEU A 222 5.32 12.77 -8.41
N ALA A 223 4.23 12.23 -7.87
CA ALA A 223 3.35 11.31 -8.58
C ALA A 223 2.35 12.08 -9.45
N ASN A 224 2.67 12.28 -10.73
CA ASN A 224 1.79 13.00 -11.65
C ASN A 224 0.45 12.24 -11.82
N PRO A 225 -0.72 12.92 -11.72
CA PRO A 225 -2.03 12.27 -11.72
C PRO A 225 -2.30 11.38 -12.94
N ARG A 226 -1.74 11.73 -14.11
CA ARG A 226 -1.94 11.01 -15.37
C ARG A 226 -1.42 9.57 -15.30
N ASP A 227 -0.40 9.31 -14.50
CA ASP A 227 0.29 8.02 -14.54
C ASP A 227 -0.38 6.99 -13.61
N PHE A 228 -1.43 7.38 -12.90
CA PHE A 228 -2.33 6.46 -12.19
C PHE A 228 -3.34 5.82 -13.15
N GLN A 229 -3.48 4.51 -13.06
CA GLN A 229 -4.27 3.69 -13.97
C GLN A 229 -5.38 2.95 -13.22
N SER A 230 -6.64 3.12 -13.65
CA SER A 230 -7.80 2.36 -13.19
C SER A 230 -8.20 1.31 -14.25
N PRO A 231 -8.76 0.16 -13.87
CA PRO A 231 -9.14 -0.87 -14.82
C PRO A 231 -10.28 -0.42 -15.76
N VAL A 232 -10.38 -1.05 -16.92
CA VAL A 232 -11.63 -1.04 -17.72
C VAL A 232 -12.59 -2.11 -17.17
N ALA A 233 -13.90 -1.93 -17.38
CA ALA A 233 -14.90 -2.90 -16.92
C ALA A 233 -14.62 -4.29 -17.51
N SER A 234 -14.66 -5.29 -16.64
CA SER A 234 -14.57 -6.70 -17.00
C SER A 234 -15.49 -7.46 -16.05
N TYR A 235 -16.15 -8.50 -16.55
CA TYR A 235 -17.13 -9.27 -15.80
C TYR A 235 -16.98 -10.76 -16.08
N GLU A 236 -17.46 -11.57 -15.14
CA GLU A 236 -17.69 -12.99 -15.35
C GLU A 236 -19.15 -13.34 -14.96
N ASP A 237 -19.85 -14.09 -15.82
CA ASP A 237 -21.18 -14.64 -15.51
C ASP A 237 -21.05 -16.13 -15.23
N LEU A 238 -20.43 -16.43 -14.08
CA LEU A 238 -20.20 -17.80 -13.65
C LEU A 238 -21.18 -18.18 -12.55
N THR A 239 -21.71 -19.39 -12.65
CA THR A 239 -22.47 -20.05 -11.60
C THR A 239 -21.62 -21.16 -11.00
N GLY A 240 -21.73 -21.38 -9.70
CA GLY A 240 -20.88 -22.32 -8.98
C GLY A 240 -21.00 -22.14 -7.47
N GLU A 241 -20.15 -22.82 -6.71
CA GLU A 241 -20.06 -22.59 -5.27
C GLU A 241 -18.83 -21.75 -4.97
N TYR A 242 -19.04 -20.53 -4.49
CA TYR A 242 -17.96 -19.60 -4.18
C TYR A 242 -18.03 -19.14 -2.73
N GLU A 243 -16.88 -18.77 -2.18
CA GLU A 243 -16.78 -18.16 -0.85
C GLU A 243 -16.46 -16.66 -0.98
N LEU A 244 -17.18 -15.83 -0.24
CA LEU A 244 -16.83 -14.42 -0.05
C LEU A 244 -16.39 -14.21 1.39
N VAL A 245 -15.10 -13.95 1.57
CA VAL A 245 -14.49 -13.60 2.84
C VAL A 245 -14.59 -12.09 3.05
N ALA A 246 -15.03 -11.68 4.23
CA ALA A 246 -15.14 -10.29 4.65
C ALA A 246 -14.26 -10.06 5.86
N LYS A 247 -13.39 -9.04 5.83
CA LYS A 247 -12.81 -8.49 7.05
C LYS A 247 -13.71 -7.37 7.55
N PHE A 248 -14.23 -7.50 8.76
CA PHE A 248 -15.17 -6.55 9.38
C PHE A 248 -14.93 -6.46 10.89
N SER A 249 -14.68 -5.24 11.37
CA SER A 249 -14.34 -4.90 12.75
C SER A 249 -13.21 -5.77 13.31
N GLY A 250 -12.14 -5.93 12.52
CA GLY A 250 -10.94 -6.70 12.86
C GLY A 250 -11.15 -8.22 12.89
N ARG A 251 -12.31 -8.71 12.46
CA ARG A 251 -12.64 -10.14 12.40
C ARG A 251 -12.93 -10.57 10.98
N PHE A 252 -12.71 -11.86 10.71
CA PHE A 252 -13.03 -12.45 9.43
C PHE A 252 -14.37 -13.18 9.49
N TRP A 253 -15.09 -13.10 8.38
CA TRP A 253 -16.36 -13.72 8.16
C TRP A 253 -16.37 -14.33 6.76
N VAL A 254 -17.15 -15.38 6.56
CA VAL A 254 -17.31 -15.99 5.24
C VAL A 254 -18.79 -16.22 4.94
N THR A 255 -19.17 -16.01 3.68
CA THR A 255 -20.49 -16.39 3.16
C THR A 255 -20.34 -17.18 1.86
N ARG A 256 -21.39 -17.92 1.49
CA ARG A 256 -21.47 -18.68 0.23
C ARG A 256 -22.22 -17.87 -0.81
N LEU A 257 -21.70 -17.88 -2.04
CA LEU A 257 -22.33 -17.36 -3.24
C LEU A 257 -22.55 -18.51 -4.22
N ASP A 258 -23.65 -18.45 -4.97
CA ASP A 258 -23.97 -19.38 -6.07
C ASP A 258 -23.49 -18.86 -7.44
N HIS A 259 -22.80 -17.72 -7.44
CA HIS A 259 -22.28 -17.00 -8.60
C HIS A 259 -21.00 -16.25 -8.26
N SER A 260 -20.25 -15.83 -9.27
CA SER A 260 -19.14 -14.90 -9.04
C SER A 260 -19.65 -13.50 -8.68
N PRO A 261 -19.09 -12.84 -7.66
CA PRO A 261 -19.38 -11.44 -7.36
C PRO A 261 -18.66 -10.44 -8.28
N LEU A 262 -17.80 -10.89 -9.20
CA LEU A 262 -17.11 -10.05 -10.19
C LEU A 262 -17.93 -9.94 -11.49
N ASP A 263 -19.19 -9.54 -11.35
CA ASP A 263 -20.22 -9.59 -12.39
C ASP A 263 -20.68 -8.20 -12.85
N VAL A 264 -19.80 -7.19 -12.73
CA VAL A 264 -20.07 -5.80 -13.13
C VAL A 264 -19.73 -5.60 -14.60
N VAL A 265 -20.75 -5.50 -15.43
CA VAL A 265 -20.62 -5.34 -16.89
C VAL A 265 -20.19 -3.93 -17.28
N ALA A 266 -20.60 -2.92 -16.52
CA ALA A 266 -20.24 -1.53 -16.75
C ALA A 266 -20.22 -0.74 -15.45
N TRP A 267 -19.42 0.32 -15.40
CA TRP A 267 -19.41 1.22 -14.26
C TRP A 267 -18.98 2.65 -14.66
N HIS A 268 -19.42 3.63 -13.87
CA HIS A 268 -18.91 5.00 -13.95
C HIS A 268 -18.78 5.63 -12.56
N GLY A 269 -17.75 6.43 -12.35
CA GLY A 269 -17.43 6.91 -11.00
C GLY A 269 -16.01 7.43 -10.84
N ASN A 270 -15.70 7.86 -9.63
CA ASN A 270 -14.35 8.29 -9.23
C ASN A 270 -13.80 7.47 -8.05
N TYR A 271 -14.44 6.35 -7.72
CA TYR A 271 -14.01 5.48 -6.64
C TYR A 271 -13.80 4.06 -7.17
N ALA A 272 -12.58 3.80 -7.61
CA ALA A 272 -12.18 2.57 -8.27
C ALA A 272 -10.79 2.14 -7.80
N PRO A 273 -10.45 0.84 -7.88
CA PRO A 273 -9.08 0.37 -7.78
C PRO A 273 -8.17 1.06 -8.77
N TYR A 274 -6.94 1.31 -8.36
CA TYR A 274 -5.93 1.89 -9.25
C TYR A 274 -4.55 1.30 -8.98
N LYS A 275 -3.68 1.39 -9.98
CA LYS A 275 -2.25 1.11 -9.88
C LYS A 275 -1.41 2.31 -10.30
N TYR A 276 -0.16 2.31 -9.88
CA TYR A 276 0.84 3.33 -10.24
C TYR A 276 2.23 2.71 -10.33
N ASP A 277 2.96 3.02 -11.39
CA ASP A 277 4.37 2.60 -11.56
C ASP A 277 5.28 3.64 -10.88
N LEU A 278 6.01 3.20 -9.85
CA LEU A 278 6.88 4.08 -9.07
C LEU A 278 8.08 4.59 -9.89
N ALA A 279 8.40 3.95 -11.02
CA ALA A 279 9.40 4.46 -11.96
C ALA A 279 8.97 5.77 -12.65
N HIS A 280 7.68 6.11 -12.63
CA HIS A 280 7.15 7.37 -13.16
C HIS A 280 7.16 8.51 -12.13
N PHE A 281 7.70 8.30 -10.92
CA PHE A 281 7.77 9.34 -9.92
C PHE A 281 8.75 10.44 -10.33
N ASN A 282 8.24 11.66 -10.52
CA ASN A 282 9.05 12.83 -10.84
C ASN A 282 9.74 13.33 -9.56
N THR A 283 10.82 12.64 -9.21
CA THR A 283 11.58 12.84 -7.99
C THR A 283 12.12 14.27 -7.89
N ILE A 284 11.75 14.98 -6.83
CA ILE A 284 12.28 16.30 -6.49
C ILE A 284 13.29 16.15 -5.36
N ASN A 285 14.40 16.88 -5.43
CA ASN A 285 15.46 16.84 -4.43
C ASN A 285 16.28 18.15 -4.48
N THR A 286 17.28 18.26 -3.62
CA THR A 286 18.29 19.31 -3.67
C THR A 286 19.03 19.30 -5.01
N VAL A 287 19.23 20.50 -5.54
CA VAL A 287 20.13 20.79 -6.66
C VAL A 287 21.22 21.77 -6.24
N SER A 288 21.49 21.84 -4.93
CA SER A 288 22.47 22.73 -4.31
C SER A 288 23.23 22.01 -3.20
N PHE A 289 22.72 22.00 -1.98
CA PHE A 289 23.33 21.45 -0.77
C PHE A 289 22.26 20.91 0.19
N ASP A 290 22.69 20.35 1.31
CA ASP A 290 21.87 19.70 2.35
C ASP A 290 21.08 18.47 1.88
N HIS A 291 20.44 17.79 2.83
CA HIS A 291 19.56 16.65 2.60
C HIS A 291 18.12 17.06 2.89
N PRO A 292 17.24 17.18 1.88
CA PRO A 292 15.84 17.56 2.10
C PRO A 292 15.08 16.54 2.95
N ASP A 293 14.09 17.01 3.71
CA ASP A 293 13.19 16.16 4.49
C ASP A 293 12.52 15.08 3.59
N PRO A 294 12.35 13.84 4.08
CA PRO A 294 11.88 12.73 3.25
C PRO A 294 10.42 12.88 2.77
N SER A 295 9.65 13.79 3.35
CA SER A 295 8.30 14.16 2.88
C SER A 295 8.29 14.68 1.43
N ILE A 296 9.44 15.14 0.91
CA ILE A 296 9.60 15.50 -0.51
C ILE A 296 9.39 14.30 -1.45
N PHE A 297 9.41 13.06 -0.93
CA PHE A 297 9.18 11.83 -1.70
C PHE A 297 7.81 11.19 -1.46
N THR A 298 6.85 11.92 -0.89
CA THR A 298 5.47 11.42 -0.71
C THR A 298 4.81 11.14 -2.07
N VAL A 299 4.31 9.91 -2.23
CA VAL A 299 3.52 9.47 -3.40
C VAL A 299 2.04 9.66 -3.13
N LEU A 300 1.57 9.15 -1.98
CA LEU A 300 0.18 9.23 -1.52
C LEU A 300 0.15 9.56 -0.03
N THR A 301 -0.87 10.30 0.39
CA THR A 301 -1.09 10.69 1.79
C THR A 301 -2.55 10.43 2.20
N SER A 302 -2.76 10.09 3.46
CA SER A 302 -4.07 10.03 4.11
C SER A 302 -4.15 11.18 5.11
N ALA A 303 -5.04 12.13 4.86
CA ALA A 303 -5.23 13.27 5.76
C ALA A 303 -5.82 12.85 7.12
N SER A 304 -5.39 13.53 8.19
CA SER A 304 -6.03 13.47 9.50
C SER A 304 -6.92 14.70 9.78
N ASP A 305 -7.54 14.73 10.95
CA ASP A 305 -8.30 15.87 11.45
C ASP A 305 -7.43 17.10 11.80
N THR A 306 -6.11 16.92 11.87
CA THR A 306 -5.15 17.95 12.24
C THR A 306 -4.38 18.41 11.00
N PRO A 307 -4.58 19.66 10.53
CA PRO A 307 -3.88 20.17 9.34
C PRO A 307 -2.36 20.07 9.46
N GLY A 308 -1.71 19.55 8.42
CA GLY A 308 -0.26 19.40 8.37
C GLY A 308 0.29 18.15 9.09
N MET A 309 -0.58 17.31 9.68
CA MET A 309 -0.19 16.04 10.28
C MET A 309 -0.99 14.91 9.63
N ALA A 310 -0.36 14.14 8.75
CA ALA A 310 -1.02 13.04 8.07
C ALA A 310 -1.43 11.92 9.04
N ASN A 311 -2.51 11.21 8.72
CA ASN A 311 -2.77 9.90 9.28
C ASN A 311 -1.67 8.91 8.86
N LEU A 312 -1.33 8.96 7.58
CA LEU A 312 -0.34 8.11 6.92
C LEU A 312 0.24 8.84 5.71
N ASP A 313 1.56 8.83 5.56
CA ASP A 313 2.25 9.15 4.31
C ASP A 313 2.90 7.89 3.75
N PHE A 314 2.65 7.60 2.48
CA PHE A 314 3.40 6.62 1.70
C PHE A 314 4.50 7.34 0.91
N VAL A 315 5.72 7.15 1.37
CA VAL A 315 6.94 7.79 0.87
C VAL A 315 7.82 6.75 0.17
N ILE A 316 8.51 7.13 -0.89
CA ILE A 316 9.47 6.24 -1.58
C ILE A 316 10.89 6.80 -1.56
N PHE A 317 11.87 5.94 -1.75
CA PHE A 317 13.27 6.33 -1.94
C PHE A 317 13.75 5.76 -3.29
N PRO A 318 13.39 6.42 -4.41
CA PRO A 318 13.64 5.91 -5.75
C PRO A 318 15.09 6.17 -6.21
N PRO A 319 15.46 5.64 -7.39
CA PRO A 319 16.66 6.08 -8.10
C PRO A 319 16.66 7.60 -8.29
N ARG A 320 17.79 8.25 -7.98
CA ARG A 320 17.89 9.71 -7.96
C ARG A 320 19.33 10.19 -8.12
N TRP A 321 19.47 11.43 -8.60
CA TRP A 321 20.76 12.11 -8.62
C TRP A 321 21.07 12.73 -7.26
N MET A 322 22.28 12.49 -6.76
CA MET A 322 22.84 13.08 -5.56
C MET A 322 23.90 14.08 -5.99
N VAL A 323 23.59 15.37 -5.86
CA VAL A 323 24.43 16.47 -6.33
C VAL A 323 24.81 17.47 -5.24
N ALA A 324 24.31 17.27 -4.01
CA ALA A 324 24.56 18.17 -2.89
C ALA A 324 26.07 18.39 -2.67
N GLU A 325 26.50 19.66 -2.69
CA GLU A 325 27.88 20.08 -2.45
C GLU A 325 28.15 20.24 -0.94
N ASN A 326 29.37 19.91 -0.49
CA ASN A 326 29.82 20.05 0.91
C ASN A 326 28.81 19.51 1.95
N THR A 327 28.18 18.37 1.64
CA THR A 327 27.01 17.87 2.36
C THR A 327 27.22 16.40 2.73
N PHE A 328 26.85 16.04 3.97
CA PHE A 328 26.63 14.65 4.35
C PHE A 328 25.35 14.14 3.64
N ARG A 329 25.54 13.38 2.55
CA ARG A 329 24.46 12.99 1.63
C ARG A 329 23.48 11.92 2.13
N PRO A 330 23.88 10.94 2.98
CA PRO A 330 22.90 10.02 3.57
C PRO A 330 21.87 10.75 4.43
N PRO A 331 20.76 10.08 4.81
CA PRO A 331 19.84 10.63 5.80
C PRO A 331 20.58 11.06 7.08
N TYR A 332 20.17 12.18 7.65
CA TYR A 332 20.74 12.70 8.91
C TYR A 332 20.33 11.82 10.10
N PHE A 333 21.10 11.88 11.19
CA PHE A 333 20.66 11.32 12.48
C PHE A 333 19.38 12.02 12.92
N HIS A 334 18.37 11.24 13.30
CA HIS A 334 17.00 11.71 13.38
C HIS A 334 16.25 11.15 14.59
N ARG A 335 15.31 11.97 15.10
CA ARG A 335 14.32 11.65 16.13
C ARG A 335 13.03 12.36 15.72
N ASN A 336 11.97 11.60 15.52
CA ASN A 336 10.76 12.10 14.87
C ASN A 336 9.56 12.09 15.83
N LEU A 337 8.61 13.01 15.64
CA LEU A 337 7.29 12.89 16.25
C LEU A 337 6.51 11.72 15.64
N MET A 338 6.65 11.53 14.33
CA MET A 338 6.00 10.45 13.60
C MET A 338 6.67 9.10 13.91
N SER A 339 5.99 8.01 13.55
CA SER A 339 6.53 6.67 13.54
C SER A 339 6.77 6.20 12.11
N GLU A 340 7.96 5.64 11.88
CA GLU A 340 8.48 5.30 10.55
C GLU A 340 8.54 3.78 10.39
N PHE A 341 7.69 3.21 9.52
CA PHE A 341 7.79 1.82 9.10
C PHE A 341 8.38 1.76 7.69
N MET A 342 9.59 1.20 7.53
CA MET A 342 10.26 1.11 6.24
C MET A 342 10.19 -0.30 5.65
N GLY A 343 10.12 -0.39 4.33
CA GLY A 343 10.27 -1.63 3.57
C GLY A 343 11.17 -1.45 2.34
N LEU A 344 11.62 -2.58 1.77
CA LEU A 344 12.50 -2.60 0.60
C LEU A 344 11.92 -3.49 -0.51
N ILE A 345 11.78 -2.94 -1.72
CA ILE A 345 11.25 -3.65 -2.89
C ILE A 345 12.37 -4.40 -3.63
N HIS A 346 13.46 -3.69 -3.95
CA HIS A 346 14.66 -4.26 -4.56
C HIS A 346 15.90 -3.41 -4.27
N GLY A 347 17.09 -3.97 -4.46
CA GLY A 347 18.37 -3.29 -4.27
C GLY A 347 18.77 -3.16 -2.80
N GLU A 348 19.52 -2.11 -2.49
CA GLU A 348 20.06 -1.79 -1.17
C GLU A 348 19.64 -0.36 -0.77
N TYR A 349 19.41 -0.11 0.52
CA TYR A 349 19.02 1.21 1.01
C TYR A 349 20.24 1.99 1.53
N ASP A 350 20.41 3.23 1.07
CA ASP A 350 21.61 4.06 1.29
C ASP A 350 22.01 4.25 2.76
N ALA A 351 21.05 4.19 3.70
CA ALA A 351 21.32 4.36 5.13
C ALA A 351 21.70 3.09 5.89
N LYS A 352 21.74 1.91 5.22
CA LYS A 352 21.97 0.60 5.85
C LYS A 352 22.92 -0.24 4.99
N ALA A 353 24.15 -0.44 5.46
CA ALA A 353 25.14 -1.23 4.72
C ALA A 353 24.75 -2.72 4.63
N GLU A 354 24.22 -3.30 5.72
CA GLU A 354 23.86 -4.71 5.81
C GLU A 354 22.54 -4.95 6.58
N GLY A 355 21.94 -6.12 6.36
CA GLY A 355 20.81 -6.63 7.14
C GLY A 355 19.44 -6.02 6.84
N PHE A 356 19.30 -5.15 5.83
CA PHE A 356 18.00 -4.69 5.32
C PHE A 356 17.82 -5.13 3.87
N LEU A 357 17.16 -6.27 3.68
CA LEU A 357 17.06 -6.98 2.40
C LEU A 357 15.69 -6.78 1.73
N PRO A 358 15.57 -6.94 0.40
CA PRO A 358 14.29 -6.93 -0.30
C PRO A 358 13.26 -7.90 0.31
N GLY A 359 12.13 -7.36 0.77
CA GLY A 359 11.10 -8.09 1.50
C GLY A 359 11.17 -7.93 3.03
N GLY A 360 12.25 -7.38 3.56
CA GLY A 360 12.43 -7.05 4.97
C GLY A 360 11.79 -5.71 5.35
N ALA A 361 11.68 -5.48 6.65
CA ALA A 361 11.05 -4.28 7.20
C ALA A 361 11.83 -3.73 8.40
N SER A 362 11.66 -2.44 8.70
CA SER A 362 12.12 -1.87 9.97
C SER A 362 11.12 -0.89 10.54
N LEU A 363 11.15 -0.73 11.86
CA LEU A 363 10.27 0.16 12.60
C LEU A 363 11.10 1.07 13.52
N HIS A 364 10.93 2.37 13.35
CA HIS A 364 11.44 3.42 14.21
C HIS A 364 10.25 4.23 14.73
N ASN A 365 9.80 3.92 15.94
CA ASN A 365 8.67 4.60 16.54
C ASN A 365 9.01 6.04 16.99
N CYS A 366 7.96 6.82 17.26
CA CYS A 366 8.04 8.16 17.83
C CYS A 366 9.21 8.33 18.82
N MET A 367 10.06 9.31 18.54
CA MET A 367 11.24 9.75 19.29
C MET A 367 12.37 8.74 19.41
N SER A 368 12.25 7.53 18.85
CA SER A 368 13.36 6.59 18.78
C SER A 368 14.48 7.16 17.91
N PRO A 369 15.72 7.27 18.44
CA PRO A 369 16.84 7.79 17.68
C PRO A 369 17.21 6.79 16.58
N HIS A 370 17.42 7.28 15.37
CA HIS A 370 17.85 6.47 14.25
C HIS A 370 18.73 7.31 13.31
N GLY A 371 19.29 6.66 12.30
CA GLY A 371 20.21 7.28 11.37
C GLY A 371 21.11 6.24 10.69
N PRO A 372 22.09 6.70 9.91
CA PRO A 372 23.06 5.83 9.25
C PRO A 372 23.88 5.05 10.29
N ASP A 373 24.31 3.84 9.91
CA ASP A 373 25.27 3.07 10.70
C ASP A 373 26.69 3.68 10.61
N ALA A 374 27.63 3.14 11.40
CA ALA A 374 28.99 3.68 11.50
C ALA A 374 29.74 3.63 10.15
N ASP A 375 29.58 2.56 9.38
CA ASP A 375 30.29 2.40 8.10
C ASP A 375 29.77 3.40 7.05
N THR A 376 28.45 3.60 6.98
CA THR A 376 27.85 4.65 6.15
C THR A 376 28.32 6.04 6.58
N PHE A 377 28.39 6.32 7.90
CA PHE A 377 28.88 7.60 8.40
C PHE A 377 30.35 7.87 7.99
N GLU A 378 31.24 6.90 8.21
CA GLU A 378 32.67 7.03 7.87
C GLU A 378 32.87 7.18 6.37
N LYS A 379 32.18 6.37 5.56
CA LYS A 379 32.27 6.43 4.10
C LYS A 379 31.79 7.79 3.58
N ALA A 380 30.63 8.27 4.03
CA ALA A 380 30.06 9.51 3.54
C ALA A 380 30.82 10.76 4.00
N SER A 381 31.36 10.76 5.23
CA SER A 381 32.13 11.89 5.77
C SER A 381 33.47 12.09 5.06
N ASN A 382 34.03 11.03 4.47
CA ASN A 382 35.33 11.05 3.80
C ASN A 382 35.24 10.96 2.26
N ALA A 383 34.03 10.93 1.70
CA ALA A 383 33.84 10.77 0.25
C ALA A 383 34.18 12.04 -0.52
N GLU A 384 34.83 11.89 -1.68
CA GLU A 384 34.93 12.96 -2.67
C GLU A 384 33.55 13.20 -3.31
N LEU A 385 33.01 14.40 -3.15
CA LEU A 385 31.65 14.73 -3.61
C LEU A 385 31.65 15.10 -5.09
N THR A 386 31.11 14.21 -5.91
CA THR A 386 30.81 14.43 -7.34
C THR A 386 29.35 14.09 -7.63
N PRO A 387 28.75 14.54 -8.75
CA PRO A 387 27.40 14.10 -9.13
C PRO A 387 27.33 12.58 -9.26
N GLN A 388 26.50 11.96 -8.42
CA GLN A 388 26.33 10.50 -8.37
C GLN A 388 24.88 10.13 -8.61
N ARG A 389 24.63 9.12 -9.45
CA ARG A 389 23.30 8.53 -9.58
C ARG A 389 23.18 7.36 -8.62
N LEU A 390 22.26 7.44 -7.66
CA LEU A 390 21.78 6.27 -6.92
C LEU A 390 20.79 5.54 -7.82
N ASP A 391 21.07 4.28 -8.16
CA ASP A 391 20.28 3.48 -9.08
C ASP A 391 20.00 2.09 -8.49
N ALA A 392 19.15 1.31 -9.16
CA ALA A 392 18.84 -0.09 -8.84
C ALA A 392 18.30 -0.34 -7.41
N THR A 393 17.78 0.69 -6.74
CA THR A 393 17.17 0.59 -5.40
C THR A 393 15.77 1.20 -5.38
N LEU A 394 14.89 0.62 -4.57
CA LEU A 394 13.58 1.18 -4.29
C LEU A 394 13.14 0.77 -2.88
N ALA A 395 13.42 1.63 -1.90
CA ALA A 395 12.84 1.53 -0.57
C ALA A 395 11.57 2.38 -0.48
N PHE A 396 10.79 2.17 0.58
CA PHE A 396 9.62 3.00 0.89
C PHE A 396 9.39 3.07 2.39
N MET A 397 8.48 3.96 2.78
CA MET A 397 8.08 4.16 4.17
C MET A 397 6.57 4.39 4.27
N PHE A 398 5.96 3.78 5.29
CA PHE A 398 4.65 4.10 5.82
C PHE A 398 4.85 4.92 7.10
N GLU A 399 4.85 6.24 6.97
CA GLU A 399 5.00 7.14 8.11
C GLU A 399 3.63 7.48 8.69
N SER A 400 3.45 7.40 10.01
CA SER A 400 2.16 7.69 10.65
C SER A 400 2.34 8.53 11.91
N ARG A 401 1.35 9.38 12.21
CA ARG A 401 1.30 10.19 13.45
C ARG A 401 1.11 9.36 14.71
N TYR A 402 0.71 8.10 14.58
CA TYR A 402 0.47 7.20 15.71
C TYR A 402 1.62 6.21 15.87
N VAL A 403 1.91 5.86 17.13
CA VAL A 403 2.86 4.81 17.48
C VAL A 403 2.39 3.48 16.92
N TYR A 404 3.24 2.80 16.16
CA TYR A 404 2.99 1.43 15.73
C TYR A 404 3.22 0.46 16.89
N HIS A 405 2.24 -0.39 17.13
CA HIS A 405 2.32 -1.49 18.07
C HIS A 405 2.54 -2.79 17.29
N PRO A 406 3.76 -3.36 17.33
CA PRO A 406 4.02 -4.68 16.77
C PRO A 406 3.10 -5.73 17.38
N THR A 407 2.66 -6.69 16.56
CA THR A 407 1.88 -7.83 17.05
C THR A 407 2.79 -8.82 17.77
N GLU A 408 2.23 -9.64 18.67
CA GLU A 408 2.97 -10.74 19.32
C GLU A 408 3.58 -11.68 18.27
N ALA A 409 2.82 -12.01 17.22
CA ALA A 409 3.31 -12.83 16.11
C ALA A 409 4.56 -12.22 15.42
N ALA A 410 4.61 -10.90 15.24
CA ALA A 410 5.76 -10.23 14.65
C ALA A 410 6.96 -10.10 15.62
N LEU A 411 6.70 -9.94 16.92
CA LEU A 411 7.73 -9.89 17.95
C LEU A 411 8.41 -11.25 18.16
N ASP A 412 7.64 -12.33 18.03
CA ASP A 412 8.12 -13.70 18.22
C ASP A 412 8.61 -14.35 16.92
N ALA A 413 8.35 -13.73 15.76
CA ALA A 413 8.77 -14.26 14.47
C ALA A 413 10.28 -14.49 14.39
N GLU A 414 10.67 -15.61 13.78
CA GLU A 414 12.08 -15.96 13.55
C GLU A 414 12.79 -14.94 12.67
N ILE A 415 12.05 -14.29 11.76
CA ILE A 415 12.57 -13.22 10.91
C ILE A 415 12.90 -11.94 11.67
N ARG A 416 12.52 -11.78 12.95
CA ARG A 416 12.89 -10.58 13.72
C ARG A 416 14.37 -10.65 14.13
N GLN A 417 15.15 -9.69 13.64
CA GLN A 417 16.54 -9.51 14.04
C GLN A 417 16.61 -8.98 15.48
N ARG A 418 17.31 -9.70 16.36
CA ARG A 418 17.33 -9.44 17.81
C ARG A 418 18.43 -8.46 18.24
N ASP A 419 19.40 -8.23 17.37
CA ASP A 419 20.62 -7.45 17.55
C ASP A 419 20.59 -6.12 16.77
N TYR A 420 19.44 -5.72 16.20
CA TYR A 420 19.36 -4.54 15.35
C TYR A 420 19.81 -3.25 16.04
N VAL A 421 19.59 -3.11 17.35
CA VAL A 421 20.03 -1.92 18.10
C VAL A 421 21.55 -1.77 18.11
N ASP A 422 22.29 -2.87 17.93
CA ASP A 422 23.76 -2.87 18.00
C ASP A 422 24.42 -2.31 16.74
N VAL A 423 23.67 -2.07 15.64
CA VAL A 423 24.24 -1.52 14.38
C VAL A 423 24.85 -0.12 14.55
N TRP A 424 24.48 0.61 15.59
CA TRP A 424 25.03 1.92 15.92
C TRP A 424 26.11 1.88 17.01
N SER A 425 26.37 0.72 17.61
CA SER A 425 27.26 0.57 18.78
C SER A 425 28.73 0.93 18.52
N THR A 426 29.13 0.94 17.25
CA THR A 426 30.50 1.23 16.81
C THR A 426 30.75 2.70 16.44
N LEU A 427 29.73 3.57 16.48
CA LEU A 427 29.89 5.01 16.31
C LEU A 427 30.79 5.60 17.41
N ARG A 428 31.72 6.48 17.03
CA ARG A 428 32.71 7.07 17.94
C ARG A 428 32.60 8.59 17.99
N SER A 429 33.16 9.17 19.05
CA SER A 429 33.35 10.62 19.11
C SER A 429 34.50 11.03 18.21
N HIS A 430 34.23 11.96 17.28
CA HIS A 430 35.25 12.64 16.47
C HIS A 430 35.50 14.08 16.93
N PHE A 431 34.86 14.51 18.02
CA PHE A 431 34.99 15.87 18.53
C PHE A 431 36.41 16.15 19.04
N ASP A 432 37.06 17.14 18.43
CA ASP A 432 38.31 17.74 18.88
C ASP A 432 38.09 19.24 19.09
N PRO A 433 38.04 19.76 20.34
CA PRO A 433 37.78 21.18 20.59
C PRO A 433 38.88 22.11 20.05
N GLU A 434 40.04 21.58 19.66
CA GLU A 434 41.17 22.36 19.12
C GLU A 434 41.18 22.41 17.59
N GLN A 435 40.34 21.62 16.91
CA GLN A 435 40.26 21.58 15.44
C GLN A 435 38.81 21.86 14.99
N PRO A 436 38.54 23.04 14.39
CA PRO A 436 37.21 23.46 13.99
C PRO A 436 36.64 22.71 12.79
#